data_AF-A0A8T4C6C0-F1
#
_entry.id   AF-A0A8T4C6C0-F1
#
_cell.length_a   1.000
_cell.length_b   1.000
_cell.length_c   1.000
_cell.angle_alpha   90.00
_cell.angle_beta   90.00
_cell.angle_gamma   90.00
#
_symmetry.space_group_name_H-M   'P 1'
#
loop_
_entity.id
_entity.type
_entity.pdbx_description
1 polymer ?
#
loop_
_entity_poly.entity_id
_entity_poly.type
_entity_poly.pdbx_seq_one_letter_code
_entity_poly.pdbx_strand_id
1 'polypeptide(L)'
;MLIGVVGKPSAGKSTFFAAATLIDVARAAYPFTTIEPNKGVGFVRVECVDKEFHTQCNPRSGYCVNHTRFVPVEMIDVAGLVPGAHEGKGLGNKFLDDLRQADVLIHVVDASGSTNEKGEQVESGTHNPALDVRFLEEEMELWMLGILENNFGKFARSAFSTKSQVIDALAKGLSGLGVTNAQVDAALLKSSLSEKLTDWKPEDHRKFIHTLRLI
;
A
#
# COMPACT_ATOMS: atom_id res chain seq x y z
N MET A 1 -4.20 11.47 -1.15
CA MET A 1 -3.72 10.24 -1.82
C MET A 1 -2.24 10.16 -1.56
N LEU A 2 -1.82 9.15 -0.81
CA LEU A 2 -0.44 8.90 -0.43
C LEU A 2 0.07 7.64 -1.13
N ILE A 3 1.21 7.74 -1.82
CA ILE A 3 1.86 6.61 -2.46
C ILE A 3 3.01 6.11 -1.57
N GLY A 4 2.98 4.86 -1.17
CA GLY A 4 4.07 4.20 -0.47
C GLY A 4 5.07 3.58 -1.43
N VAL A 5 6.35 3.96 -1.35
CA VAL A 5 7.41 3.29 -2.10
C VAL A 5 7.99 2.18 -1.22
N VAL A 6 7.92 0.95 -1.70
CA VAL A 6 8.33 -0.26 -0.98
C VAL A 6 9.34 -1.05 -1.79
N GLY A 7 10.10 -1.89 -1.11
CA GLY A 7 11.11 -2.74 -1.73
C GLY A 7 12.14 -3.19 -0.70
N LYS A 8 12.90 -4.23 -1.05
CA LYS A 8 14.02 -4.69 -0.23
C LYS A 8 15.15 -3.64 -0.20
N PRO A 9 16.06 -3.71 0.79
CA PRO A 9 17.28 -2.91 0.78
C PRO A 9 18.05 -3.06 -0.54
N SER A 10 18.75 -2.01 -0.97
CA SER A 10 19.59 -2.00 -2.19
C SER A 10 18.86 -2.21 -3.54
N ALA A 11 17.53 -2.36 -3.58
CA ALA A 11 16.78 -2.47 -4.83
C ALA A 11 16.65 -1.14 -5.62
N GLY A 12 17.13 -0.02 -5.06
CA GLY A 12 17.00 1.32 -5.67
C GLY A 12 15.80 2.14 -5.19
N LYS A 13 15.12 1.69 -4.11
CA LYS A 13 13.95 2.36 -3.52
C LYS A 13 14.18 3.85 -3.20
N SER A 14 15.22 4.18 -2.43
CA SER A 14 15.52 5.57 -2.05
C SER A 14 15.96 6.42 -3.24
N THR A 15 16.64 5.82 -4.22
CA THR A 15 16.98 6.48 -5.49
C THR A 15 15.73 6.84 -6.28
N PHE A 16 14.78 5.91 -6.39
CA PHE A 16 13.48 6.17 -7.02
C PHE A 16 12.71 7.26 -6.29
N PHE A 17 12.65 7.19 -4.95
CA PHE A 17 11.97 8.18 -4.13
C PHE A 17 12.55 9.58 -4.35
N ALA A 18 13.88 9.74 -4.29
CA ALA A 18 14.55 11.02 -4.52
C ALA A 18 14.29 11.56 -5.94
N ALA A 19 14.34 10.69 -6.96
CA ALA A 19 14.07 11.07 -8.34
C ALA A 19 12.60 11.49 -8.57
N ALA A 20 11.66 10.75 -7.99
CA ALA A 20 10.22 11.00 -8.15
C ALA A 20 9.76 12.27 -7.42
N THR A 21 10.38 12.57 -6.27
CA THR A 21 10.05 13.74 -5.44
C THR A 21 10.86 14.98 -5.80
N LEU A 22 11.86 14.85 -6.68
CA LEU A 22 12.78 15.93 -7.06
C LEU A 22 13.34 16.66 -5.83
N ILE A 23 13.62 15.92 -4.75
CA ILE A 23 14.22 16.46 -3.52
C ILE A 23 15.68 16.82 -3.83
N ASP A 24 15.89 18.02 -4.38
CA ASP A 24 16.95 18.94 -3.98
C ASP A 24 16.71 20.37 -4.54
N VAL A 25 15.66 21.08 -4.09
CA VAL A 25 15.58 22.55 -4.22
C VAL A 25 14.86 23.13 -3.01
N ALA A 26 15.64 23.79 -2.16
CA ALA A 26 15.18 24.60 -1.05
C ALA A 26 13.97 25.51 -1.39
N ARG A 27 13.11 25.72 -0.39
CA ARG A 27 12.05 26.75 -0.31
C ARG A 27 10.79 26.46 -1.15
N ALA A 28 9.92 25.64 -0.59
CA ALA A 28 8.51 26.01 -0.54
C ALA A 28 8.03 25.73 0.88
N ALA A 29 7.98 26.78 1.69
CA ALA A 29 7.27 26.77 2.96
C ALA A 29 5.78 26.60 2.66
N TYR A 30 5.34 25.35 2.48
CA TYR A 30 3.93 25.04 2.68
C TYR A 30 3.65 25.25 4.18
N PRO A 31 2.65 26.06 4.59
CA PRO A 31 2.64 26.64 5.94
C PRO A 31 2.33 25.68 7.09
N PHE A 32 2.40 24.35 6.90
CA PHE A 32 1.92 23.37 7.88
C PHE A 32 2.66 22.01 7.92
N THR A 33 3.79 21.81 7.24
CA THR A 33 4.41 20.47 7.17
C THR A 33 5.64 20.34 8.07
N THR A 34 5.47 19.62 9.19
CA THR A 34 6.58 18.87 9.80
C THR A 34 6.93 17.75 8.82
N ILE A 35 7.93 17.96 7.96
CA ILE A 35 8.37 16.94 6.99
C ILE A 35 9.15 15.88 7.77
N GLU A 36 8.49 14.76 8.07
CA GLU A 36 9.17 13.55 8.53
C GLU A 36 10.15 13.08 7.43
N PRO A 37 11.34 12.57 7.78
CA PRO A 37 12.44 12.32 6.83
C PRO A 37 12.12 11.36 5.68
N ASN A 38 10.98 10.67 5.74
CA ASN A 38 10.52 9.70 4.75
C ASN A 38 9.31 10.17 3.94
N LYS A 39 8.85 11.43 4.05
CA LYS A 39 7.70 11.96 3.29
C LYS A 39 8.14 13.02 2.28
N GLY A 40 7.58 12.96 1.07
CA GLY A 40 7.91 13.85 -0.04
C GLY A 40 6.72 14.09 -0.97
N VAL A 41 6.89 14.98 -1.94
CA VAL A 41 5.85 15.29 -2.93
C VAL A 41 6.41 15.01 -4.32
N GLY A 42 5.79 14.06 -5.02
CA GLY A 42 6.02 13.81 -6.45
C GLY A 42 5.00 14.56 -7.30
N PHE A 43 5.15 14.46 -8.63
CA PHE A 43 4.24 15.12 -9.57
C PHE A 43 3.78 14.20 -10.69
N VAL A 44 2.47 14.16 -10.91
CA VAL A 44 1.86 13.54 -12.09
C VAL A 44 1.69 14.59 -13.18
N ARG A 45 2.15 14.28 -14.38
CA ARG A 45 2.06 15.16 -15.55
C ARG A 45 0.78 14.88 -16.30
N VAL A 46 -0.05 15.89 -16.50
CA VAL A 46 -1.27 15.82 -17.31
C VAL A 46 -1.31 16.98 -18.30
N GLU A 47 -1.93 16.79 -19.45
CA GLU A 47 -2.17 17.89 -20.38
C GLU A 47 -3.08 18.93 -19.70
N CYS A 48 -2.71 20.20 -19.80
CA CYS A 48 -3.48 21.27 -19.20
C CYS A 48 -4.57 21.73 -20.16
N VAL A 49 -5.78 21.89 -19.62
CA VAL A 49 -6.93 22.42 -20.36
C VAL A 49 -6.73 23.88 -20.80
N ASP A 50 -5.72 24.58 -20.28
CA ASP A 50 -5.43 25.97 -20.63
C ASP A 50 -5.14 26.18 -22.13
N LYS A 51 -4.63 25.13 -22.78
CA LYS A 51 -4.43 25.04 -24.23
C LYS A 51 -5.74 25.14 -25.01
N GLU A 52 -6.82 24.56 -24.51
CA GLU A 52 -8.15 24.61 -25.14
C GLU A 52 -8.81 25.98 -24.96
N PHE A 53 -8.59 26.61 -23.81
CA PHE A 53 -9.15 27.92 -23.49
C PHE A 53 -8.27 29.10 -23.91
N HIS A 54 -7.14 28.83 -24.58
CA HIS A 54 -6.15 29.84 -24.98
C HIS A 54 -5.76 30.80 -23.84
N THR A 55 -5.61 30.24 -22.64
CA THR A 55 -5.31 31.00 -21.42
C THR A 55 -4.05 30.48 -20.74
N GLN A 56 -3.58 31.19 -19.72
CA GLN A 56 -2.47 30.76 -18.89
C GLN A 56 -3.00 30.15 -17.59
N CYS A 57 -2.65 28.89 -17.33
CA CYS A 57 -3.01 28.22 -16.09
C CYS A 57 -2.36 28.90 -14.86
N ASN A 58 -3.17 29.18 -13.83
CA ASN A 58 -2.71 29.66 -12.53
C ASN A 58 -3.22 28.73 -11.40
N PRO A 59 -2.57 27.58 -11.18
CA PRO A 59 -3.05 26.57 -10.24
C PRO A 59 -2.77 26.95 -8.78
N ARG A 60 -3.71 26.67 -7.87
CA ARG A 60 -3.51 26.83 -6.41
C ARG A 60 -2.60 25.74 -5.80
N SER A 61 -2.51 24.57 -6.44
CA SER A 61 -1.67 23.45 -6.04
C SER A 61 -0.90 22.90 -7.24
N GLY A 62 0.37 22.59 -7.03
CA GLY A 62 1.28 22.21 -8.10
C GLY A 62 1.69 23.40 -8.98
N TYR A 63 2.04 23.12 -10.22
CA TYR A 63 2.44 24.14 -11.18
C TYR A 63 2.13 23.71 -12.62
N CYS A 64 2.26 24.62 -13.57
CA CYS A 64 2.04 24.35 -14.99
C CYS A 64 3.20 24.92 -15.82
N VAL A 65 3.75 24.11 -16.73
CA VAL A 65 4.83 24.49 -17.65
C VAL A 65 4.44 24.03 -19.04
N ASN A 66 4.45 24.93 -20.03
CA ASN A 66 4.19 24.61 -21.44
C ASN A 66 2.93 23.75 -21.64
N HIS A 67 1.79 24.20 -21.11
CA HIS A 67 0.50 23.49 -21.18
C HIS A 67 0.53 22.07 -20.56
N THR A 68 1.52 21.76 -19.72
CA THR A 68 1.58 20.54 -18.93
C THR A 68 1.39 20.88 -17.47
N ARG A 69 0.35 20.32 -16.85
CA ARG A 69 0.08 20.49 -15.42
C ARG A 69 0.79 19.41 -14.62
N PHE A 70 1.44 19.83 -13.55
CA PHE A 70 2.12 18.98 -12.57
C PHE A 70 1.27 18.92 -11.32
N VAL A 71 0.48 17.85 -11.21
CA VAL A 71 -0.43 17.64 -10.07
C VAL A 71 0.38 16.99 -8.93
N PRO A 72 0.46 17.61 -7.75
CA PRO A 72 1.24 17.08 -6.65
C PRO A 72 0.60 15.81 -6.09
N VAL A 73 1.42 14.82 -5.78
CA VAL A 73 1.01 13.59 -5.12
C VAL A 73 1.96 13.33 -3.95
N GLU A 74 1.40 13.03 -2.79
CA GLU A 74 2.19 12.74 -1.60
C GLU A 74 2.82 11.34 -1.75
N MET A 75 4.09 11.23 -1.33
CA MET A 75 4.84 9.99 -1.36
C MET A 75 5.47 9.74 0.00
N ILE A 76 5.52 8.48 0.41
CA ILE A 76 6.24 8.02 1.61
C ILE A 76 7.24 6.94 1.23
N ASP A 77 8.49 7.09 1.67
CA ASP A 77 9.51 6.05 1.57
C ASP A 77 9.33 5.07 2.73
N VAL A 78 8.76 3.90 2.45
CA VAL A 78 8.53 2.89 3.48
C VAL A 78 9.86 2.19 3.77
N ALA A 79 10.18 1.98 5.05
CA ALA A 79 11.40 1.28 5.45
C ALA A 79 11.51 -0.08 4.73
N GLY A 80 12.74 -0.52 4.44
CA GLY A 80 12.99 -1.72 3.65
C GLY A 80 12.25 -2.95 4.20
N LEU A 81 11.63 -3.70 3.29
CA LEU A 81 10.97 -4.96 3.60
C LEU A 81 11.98 -5.94 4.20
N VAL A 82 11.71 -6.44 5.41
CA VAL A 82 12.49 -7.49 6.06
C VAL A 82 11.58 -8.71 6.25
N PRO A 83 12.02 -9.93 5.92
CA PRO A 83 11.28 -11.16 6.19
C PRO A 83 10.77 -11.26 7.64
N GLY A 84 9.52 -11.67 7.80
CA GLY A 84 8.91 -11.85 9.12
C GLY A 84 8.40 -10.56 9.77
N ALA A 85 8.17 -9.49 9.00
CA ALA A 85 7.60 -8.24 9.51
C ALA A 85 6.18 -8.44 10.10
N HIS A 86 5.41 -9.39 9.56
CA HIS A 86 4.08 -9.76 10.08
C HIS A 86 4.10 -10.37 11.50
N GLU A 87 5.24 -10.89 11.99
CA GLU A 87 5.34 -11.50 13.32
C GLU A 87 5.32 -10.48 14.48
N GLY A 88 5.26 -9.17 14.20
CA GLY A 88 5.08 -8.13 15.21
C GLY A 88 6.29 -7.87 16.12
N LYS A 89 7.49 -8.37 15.78
CA LYS A 89 8.74 -8.07 16.51
C LYS A 89 9.22 -6.66 16.17
N GLY A 90 8.76 -5.66 16.94
CA GLY A 90 9.32 -4.31 17.00
C GLY A 90 9.24 -3.50 15.70
N LEU A 91 10.22 -3.65 14.81
CA LEU A 91 10.32 -2.91 13.54
C LEU A 91 9.20 -3.26 12.55
N GLY A 92 8.66 -4.50 12.60
CA GLY A 92 7.59 -4.95 11.72
C GLY A 92 6.30 -4.14 11.85
N ASN A 93 5.90 -3.75 13.07
CA ASN A 93 4.70 -2.95 13.28
C ASN A 93 4.83 -1.53 12.72
N LYS A 94 6.01 -0.92 12.85
CA LYS A 94 6.26 0.42 12.28
C LYS A 94 6.21 0.39 10.75
N PHE A 95 6.76 -0.66 10.14
CA PHE A 95 6.66 -0.89 8.70
C PHE A 95 5.19 -1.02 8.24
N LEU A 96 4.41 -1.84 8.94
CA LEU A 96 3.00 -2.04 8.63
C LEU A 96 2.15 -0.78 8.88
N ASP A 97 2.50 0.03 9.88
CA ASP A 97 1.86 1.32 10.15
C ASP A 97 2.14 2.37 9.05
N ASP A 98 3.35 2.36 8.48
CA ASP A 98 3.71 3.22 7.34
C ASP A 98 3.02 2.74 6.06
N LEU A 99 2.97 1.42 5.82
CA LEU A 99 2.19 0.84 4.72
C LEU A 99 0.70 1.18 4.84
N ARG A 100 0.14 1.12 6.05
CA ARG A 100 -1.27 1.40 6.32
C ARG A 100 -1.68 2.83 5.93
N GLN A 101 -0.74 3.78 5.98
CA GLN A 101 -1.01 5.16 5.59
C GLN A 101 -1.10 5.32 4.07
N ALA A 102 -0.49 4.43 3.29
CA ALA A 102 -0.45 4.53 1.84
C ALA A 102 -1.75 4.00 1.21
N ASP A 103 -2.30 4.77 0.27
CA ASP A 103 -3.45 4.36 -0.54
C ASP A 103 -3.02 3.39 -1.66
N VAL A 104 -1.77 3.53 -2.13
CA VAL A 104 -1.19 2.74 -3.23
C VAL A 104 0.28 2.47 -2.94
N LEU A 105 0.76 1.28 -3.31
CA LEU A 105 2.17 0.90 -3.17
C LEU A 105 2.86 0.82 -4.54
N ILE A 106 4.05 1.43 -4.63
CA ILE A 106 5.00 1.21 -5.73
C ILE A 106 6.10 0.28 -5.22
N HIS A 107 6.14 -0.94 -5.75
CA HIS A 107 7.16 -1.91 -5.40
C HIS A 107 8.37 -1.80 -6.33
N VAL A 108 9.50 -1.33 -5.79
CA VAL A 108 10.79 -1.25 -6.48
C VAL A 108 11.53 -2.57 -6.33
N VAL A 109 11.82 -3.21 -7.47
CA VAL A 109 12.51 -4.50 -7.55
C VAL A 109 13.80 -4.38 -8.36
N ASP A 110 14.83 -5.11 -7.97
CA ASP A 110 16.08 -5.18 -8.70
C ASP A 110 15.95 -6.15 -9.89
N ALA A 111 15.69 -5.62 -11.08
CA ALA A 111 15.53 -6.42 -12.29
C ALA A 111 16.81 -7.17 -12.71
N SER A 112 18.00 -6.76 -12.23
CA SER A 112 19.27 -7.42 -12.58
C SER A 112 19.49 -8.74 -11.84
N GLY A 113 18.72 -9.00 -10.78
CA GLY A 113 18.92 -10.17 -9.93
C GLY A 113 20.29 -10.18 -9.23
N SER A 114 20.90 -9.01 -9.03
CA SER A 114 22.22 -8.85 -8.41
C SER A 114 22.15 -8.61 -6.90
N THR A 115 20.94 -8.68 -6.34
CA THR A 115 20.69 -8.56 -4.91
C THR A 115 19.82 -9.72 -4.43
N ASN A 116 20.18 -10.33 -3.30
CA ASN A 116 19.33 -11.37 -2.67
C ASN A 116 18.13 -10.76 -1.92
N GLU A 117 17.34 -11.59 -1.23
CA GLU A 117 16.17 -11.15 -0.44
C GLU A 117 16.48 -10.14 0.69
N LYS A 118 17.72 -10.12 1.18
CA LYS A 118 18.17 -9.19 2.23
C LYS A 118 18.77 -7.90 1.66
N GLY A 119 18.91 -7.79 0.35
CA GLY A 119 19.56 -6.66 -0.32
C GLY A 119 21.08 -6.74 -0.34
N GLU A 120 21.66 -7.92 -0.09
CA GLU A 120 23.10 -8.17 -0.20
C GLU A 120 23.46 -8.44 -1.67
N GLN A 121 24.63 -7.96 -2.11
CA GLN A 121 25.09 -8.16 -3.48
C GLN A 121 25.42 -9.62 -3.76
N VAL A 122 24.93 -10.12 -4.89
CA VAL A 122 25.18 -11.44 -5.45
C VAL A 122 25.49 -11.31 -6.94
N GLU A 123 25.99 -12.37 -7.56
CA GLU A 123 26.22 -12.37 -9.01
C GLU A 123 24.91 -12.08 -9.76
N SER A 124 24.97 -11.24 -10.80
CA SER A 124 23.79 -10.87 -11.59
C SER A 124 23.07 -12.09 -12.17
N GLY A 125 21.74 -12.09 -12.07
CA GLY A 125 20.90 -13.21 -12.49
C GLY A 125 20.80 -14.37 -11.47
N THR A 126 21.46 -14.26 -10.31
CA THR A 126 21.36 -15.27 -9.24
C THR A 126 19.99 -15.24 -8.55
N HIS A 127 19.45 -14.04 -8.31
CA HIS A 127 18.15 -13.86 -7.66
C HIS A 127 17.04 -13.60 -8.68
N ASN A 128 15.88 -14.23 -8.50
CA ASN A 128 14.71 -13.99 -9.34
C ASN A 128 13.86 -12.85 -8.75
N PRO A 129 13.72 -11.69 -9.43
CA PRO A 129 12.96 -10.55 -8.91
C PRO A 129 11.47 -10.84 -8.71
N ALA A 130 10.93 -11.85 -9.40
CA ALA A 130 9.55 -12.29 -9.19
C ALA A 130 9.32 -12.88 -7.78
N LEU A 131 10.38 -13.39 -7.13
CA LEU A 131 10.30 -13.85 -5.74
C LEU A 131 10.12 -12.67 -4.79
N ASP A 132 10.73 -11.52 -5.07
CA ASP A 132 10.54 -10.31 -4.25
C ASP A 132 9.08 -9.85 -4.31
N VAL A 133 8.47 -9.86 -5.50
CA VAL A 133 7.04 -9.52 -5.69
C VAL A 133 6.14 -10.47 -4.91
N ARG A 134 6.34 -11.78 -5.06
CA ARG A 134 5.56 -12.79 -4.32
C ARG A 134 5.72 -12.67 -2.82
N PHE A 135 6.94 -12.41 -2.35
CA PHE A 135 7.23 -12.21 -0.94
C PHE A 135 6.42 -11.05 -0.36
N LEU A 136 6.36 -9.90 -1.05
CA LEU A 136 5.52 -8.78 -0.61
C LEU A 136 4.03 -9.15 -0.58
N GLU A 137 3.53 -9.83 -1.61
CA GLU A 137 2.14 -10.27 -1.68
C GLU A 137 1.77 -11.23 -0.55
N GLU A 138 2.67 -12.16 -0.21
CA GLU A 138 2.51 -13.13 0.87
C GLU A 138 2.55 -12.46 2.25
N GLU A 139 3.50 -11.55 2.49
CA GLU A 139 3.57 -10.79 3.75
C GLU A 139 2.32 -9.92 3.97
N MET A 140 1.81 -9.28 2.91
CA MET A 140 0.56 -8.52 2.99
C MET A 140 -0.63 -9.42 3.31
N GLU A 141 -0.71 -10.60 2.68
CA GLU A 141 -1.78 -11.58 2.95
C GLU A 141 -1.73 -12.08 4.40
N LEU A 142 -0.54 -12.42 4.90
CA LEU A 142 -0.34 -12.86 6.28
C LEU A 142 -0.65 -11.77 7.30
N TRP A 143 -0.30 -10.52 7.01
CA TRP A 143 -0.65 -9.38 7.85
C TRP A 143 -2.17 -9.17 7.94
N MET A 144 -2.85 -9.16 6.78
CA MET A 144 -4.31 -9.05 6.71
C MET A 144 -4.99 -10.20 7.46
N LEU A 145 -4.48 -11.42 7.32
CA LEU A 145 -4.94 -12.60 8.04
C LEU A 145 -4.78 -12.42 9.56
N GLY A 146 -3.62 -11.96 10.02
CA GLY A 146 -3.39 -11.68 11.44
C GLY A 146 -4.36 -10.64 12.02
N ILE A 147 -4.68 -9.57 11.27
CA ILE A 147 -5.68 -8.58 11.69
C ILE A 147 -7.08 -9.20 11.80
N LEU A 148 -7.45 -10.02 10.82
CA LEU A 148 -8.72 -10.72 10.83
C LEU A 148 -8.80 -11.66 12.04
N GLU A 149 -7.84 -12.55 12.22
CA GLU A 149 -7.82 -13.57 13.27
C GLU A 149 -7.83 -12.96 14.68
N ASN A 150 -7.06 -11.89 14.90
CA ASN A 150 -7.03 -11.17 16.18
C ASN A 150 -8.41 -10.62 16.59
N ASN A 151 -9.25 -10.27 15.61
CA ASN A 151 -10.58 -9.74 15.85
C ASN A 151 -11.71 -10.77 15.61
N PHE A 152 -11.39 -11.91 14.98
CA PHE A 152 -12.38 -12.88 14.50
C PHE A 152 -13.22 -13.47 15.62
N GLY A 153 -12.62 -13.76 16.77
CA GLY A 153 -13.36 -14.27 17.93
C GLY A 153 -14.44 -13.30 18.44
N LYS A 154 -14.27 -11.98 18.23
CA LYS A 154 -15.32 -10.98 18.55
C LYS A 154 -16.41 -10.97 17.48
N PHE A 155 -16.04 -11.10 16.21
CA PHE A 155 -16.99 -11.17 15.10
C PHE A 155 -17.83 -12.44 15.17
N ALA A 156 -17.20 -13.62 15.27
CA ALA A 156 -17.89 -14.91 15.27
C ALA A 156 -18.89 -15.08 16.44
N ARG A 157 -18.64 -14.43 17.60
CA ARG A 157 -19.56 -14.45 18.76
C ARG A 157 -20.69 -13.43 18.67
N SER A 158 -20.60 -12.45 17.76
CA SER A 158 -21.64 -11.45 17.59
C SER A 158 -22.83 -12.09 16.88
N ALA A 159 -24.03 -11.90 17.43
CA ALA A 159 -25.26 -12.41 16.83
C ALA A 159 -25.63 -11.55 15.61
N PHE A 160 -25.16 -11.95 14.43
CA PHE A 160 -25.54 -11.32 13.18
C PHE A 160 -26.87 -11.89 12.67
N SER A 161 -27.84 -11.03 12.45
CA SER A 161 -29.17 -11.40 11.92
C SER A 161 -29.27 -11.14 10.42
N THR A 162 -28.36 -10.36 9.84
CA THR A 162 -28.39 -10.00 8.42
C THR A 162 -26.99 -10.03 7.79
N LYS A 163 -26.91 -10.32 6.49
CA LYS A 163 -25.68 -10.25 5.69
C LYS A 163 -24.99 -8.88 5.80
N SER A 164 -25.77 -7.80 5.84
CA SER A 164 -25.24 -6.43 5.98
C SER A 164 -24.44 -6.23 7.27
N GLN A 165 -24.84 -6.87 8.38
CA GLN A 165 -24.10 -6.74 9.64
C GLN A 165 -22.78 -7.51 9.62
N VAL A 166 -22.72 -8.64 8.90
CA VAL A 166 -21.49 -9.41 8.69
C VAL A 166 -20.49 -8.58 7.88
N ILE A 167 -20.96 -7.96 6.79
CA ILE A 167 -20.15 -7.07 5.95
C ILE A 167 -19.60 -5.90 6.77
N ASP A 168 -20.47 -5.21 7.53
CA ASP A 168 -20.06 -4.06 8.34
C ASP A 168 -19.06 -4.46 9.44
N ALA A 169 -19.23 -5.62 10.06
CA ALA A 169 -18.29 -6.11 11.08
C ALA A 169 -16.91 -6.43 10.49
N LEU A 170 -16.85 -7.12 9.36
CA LEU A 170 -15.59 -7.46 8.67
C LEU A 170 -14.90 -6.20 8.15
N ALA A 171 -15.64 -5.29 7.51
CA ALA A 171 -15.10 -4.02 7.04
C ALA A 171 -14.60 -3.16 8.21
N LYS A 172 -15.31 -3.11 9.34
CA LYS A 172 -14.85 -2.42 10.54
C LYS A 172 -13.57 -3.04 11.09
N GLY A 173 -13.46 -4.37 11.09
CA GLY A 173 -12.25 -5.08 11.49
C GLY A 173 -11.02 -4.79 10.63
N LEU A 174 -11.23 -4.59 9.33
CA LEU A 174 -10.19 -4.31 8.35
C LEU A 174 -10.12 -2.83 7.95
N SER A 175 -10.88 -1.95 8.62
CA SER A 175 -10.99 -0.53 8.28
C SER A 175 -9.66 0.21 8.39
N GLY A 176 -8.77 -0.29 9.25
CA GLY A 176 -7.39 0.20 9.34
C GLY A 176 -6.65 0.11 8.00
N LEU A 177 -6.98 -0.86 7.15
CA LEU A 177 -6.37 -1.08 5.84
C LEU A 177 -7.10 -0.36 4.69
N GLY A 178 -8.08 0.49 5.01
CA GLY A 178 -8.90 1.15 3.99
C GLY A 178 -9.92 0.24 3.30
N VAL A 179 -10.14 -0.99 3.80
CA VAL A 179 -11.11 -1.93 3.23
C VAL A 179 -12.53 -1.40 3.37
N THR A 180 -13.26 -1.39 2.26
CA THR A 180 -14.64 -0.89 2.18
C THR A 180 -15.68 -2.02 2.23
N ASN A 181 -16.92 -1.68 2.62
CA ASN A 181 -18.06 -2.61 2.59
C ASN A 181 -18.26 -3.25 1.20
N ALA A 182 -18.05 -2.48 0.13
CA ALA A 182 -18.19 -2.98 -1.25
C ALA A 182 -17.14 -4.05 -1.58
N GLN A 183 -15.89 -3.85 -1.15
CA GLN A 183 -14.81 -4.84 -1.33
C GLN A 183 -15.08 -6.11 -0.52
N VAL A 184 -15.59 -5.98 0.72
CA VAL A 184 -15.96 -7.13 1.55
C VAL A 184 -17.10 -7.93 0.93
N ASP A 185 -18.16 -7.27 0.46
CA ASP A 185 -19.28 -7.96 -0.20
C ASP A 185 -18.82 -8.69 -1.47
N ALA A 186 -18.01 -8.02 -2.31
CA ALA A 186 -17.43 -8.64 -3.50
C ALA A 186 -16.52 -9.83 -3.15
N ALA A 187 -15.75 -9.74 -2.06
CA ALA A 187 -14.89 -10.83 -1.60
C ALA A 187 -15.71 -12.04 -1.15
N LEU A 188 -16.76 -11.83 -0.34
CA LEU A 188 -17.66 -12.88 0.13
C LEU A 188 -18.37 -13.59 -1.03
N LEU A 189 -18.83 -12.83 -2.02
CA LEU A 189 -19.47 -13.35 -3.22
C LEU A 189 -18.50 -14.20 -4.06
N LYS A 190 -17.26 -13.74 -4.23
CA LYS A 190 -16.25 -14.42 -5.05
C LYS A 190 -15.62 -15.63 -4.35
N SER A 191 -15.54 -15.62 -3.02
CA SER A 191 -14.98 -16.73 -2.23
C SER A 191 -15.98 -17.87 -2.00
N SER A 192 -17.27 -17.66 -2.29
CA SER A 192 -18.37 -18.61 -2.05
C SER A 192 -18.37 -19.17 -0.62
N LEU A 193 -18.07 -18.31 0.36
CA LEU A 193 -18.01 -18.69 1.78
C LEU A 193 -19.39 -18.59 2.44
N SER A 194 -19.57 -19.31 3.55
CA SER A 194 -20.80 -19.23 4.36
C SER A 194 -21.00 -17.81 4.90
N GLU A 195 -22.24 -17.32 4.93
CA GLU A 195 -22.57 -16.05 5.58
C GLU A 195 -22.44 -16.13 7.11
N LYS A 196 -22.42 -17.36 7.67
CA LYS A 196 -22.20 -17.59 9.10
C LYS A 196 -20.71 -17.68 9.38
N LEU A 197 -20.15 -16.65 10.01
CA LEU A 197 -18.74 -16.62 10.40
C LEU A 197 -18.34 -17.73 11.38
N THR A 198 -19.29 -18.31 12.12
CA THR A 198 -19.04 -19.45 13.03
C THR A 198 -18.63 -20.72 12.30
N ASP A 199 -19.01 -20.85 11.03
CA ASP A 199 -18.74 -22.04 10.22
C ASP A 199 -17.35 -21.98 9.56
N TRP A 200 -16.71 -20.81 9.62
CA TRP A 200 -15.43 -20.57 8.96
C TRP A 200 -14.32 -21.31 9.69
N LYS A 201 -13.53 -22.03 8.90
CA LYS A 201 -12.30 -22.67 9.34
C LYS A 201 -11.10 -21.75 9.05
N PRO A 202 -9.92 -22.02 9.62
CA PRO A 202 -8.72 -21.25 9.31
C PRO A 202 -8.41 -21.15 7.80
N GLU A 203 -8.75 -22.18 7.03
CA GLU A 203 -8.59 -22.17 5.57
C GLU A 203 -9.53 -21.18 4.89
N ASP A 204 -10.74 -20.99 5.44
CA ASP A 204 -11.72 -20.03 4.93
C ASP A 204 -11.28 -18.59 5.21
N HIS A 205 -10.62 -18.35 6.34
CA HIS A 205 -10.03 -17.04 6.66
C HIS A 205 -9.00 -16.65 5.60
N ARG A 206 -8.08 -17.58 5.29
CA ARG A 206 -7.06 -17.36 4.27
C ARG A 206 -7.68 -17.15 2.89
N LYS A 207 -8.67 -17.97 2.53
CA LYS A 207 -9.38 -17.85 1.25
C LYS A 207 -10.09 -16.49 1.12
N PHE A 208 -10.73 -16.01 2.18
CA PHE A 208 -11.38 -14.71 2.21
C PHE A 208 -10.36 -13.58 2.00
N ILE A 209 -9.27 -13.57 2.78
CA ILE A 209 -8.24 -12.53 2.71
C ILE A 209 -7.54 -12.52 1.34
N HIS A 210 -7.19 -13.69 0.81
CA HIS A 210 -6.63 -13.82 -0.52
C HIS A 210 -7.56 -13.24 -1.59
N THR A 211 -8.86 -13.54 -1.51
CA THR A 211 -9.86 -13.01 -2.44
C THR A 211 -10.01 -11.50 -2.30
N LEU A 212 -10.03 -10.99 -1.06
CA LEU A 212 -10.15 -9.57 -0.75
C LEU A 212 -8.96 -8.77 -1.28
N ARG A 213 -7.73 -9.30 -1.18
CA ARG A 213 -6.51 -8.65 -1.71
C ARG A 213 -6.55 -8.47 -3.24
N LEU A 214 -7.26 -9.36 -3.94
CA LEU A 214 -7.35 -9.36 -5.41
C LEU A 214 -8.50 -8.48 -5.95
N ILE A 215 -9.23 -7.77 -5.09
CA ILE A 215 -10.33 -6.87 -5.46
C ILE A 215 -9.87 -5.42 -5.36
#